data_AF-A0A942A215-F1
#
_entry.id   AF-A0A942A215-F1
#
_cell.length_a   1.000
_cell.length_b   1.000
_cell.length_c   1.000
_cell.angle_alpha   90.00
_cell.angle_beta   90.00
_cell.angle_gamma   90.00
#
_symmetry.space_group_name_H-M   'P 1'
#
loop_
_entity.id
_entity.type
_entity.pdbx_description
1 polymer ?
#
loop_
_entity_poly.entity_id
_entity_poly.type
_entity_poly.pdbx_seq_one_letter_code
_entity_poly.pdbx_strand_id
1 'polypeptide(L)'
;MAHTHLWRGDWIDEGELVDRLPNLPATLAEDCQRPLDLAALYRAGEALAAELARHGPLYQTLADELAQTGDPPGDITTTLATLTAFLRGATLEYQVLRAFGDPTPFTPRRIDYADHRFEAWAPLGVLGHVTPANARGVAAMSLLEGLLAGNINLLKTSRRDGLFTQKLLCALVEQEPALKPFVYVLRLSSSQA
;
A
#
# COMPACT_ATOMS: atom_id res chain seq x y z
N MET A 1 -0.09 18.81 15.55
CA MET A 1 1.07 19.21 14.70
C MET A 1 0.70 18.91 13.24
N ALA A 2 1.59 19.03 12.26
CA ALA A 2 1.24 18.60 10.89
C ALA A 2 1.15 17.05 10.85
N HIS A 3 0.04 16.50 10.39
CA HIS A 3 -0.11 15.04 10.22
C HIS A 3 0.62 14.61 8.96
N THR A 4 1.68 13.82 9.09
CA THR A 4 2.57 13.45 7.97
C THR A 4 2.83 11.96 7.85
N HIS A 5 2.31 11.16 8.79
CA HIS A 5 2.44 9.70 8.80
C HIS A 5 1.07 9.07 8.64
N LEU A 6 1.06 7.83 8.13
CA LEU A 6 -0.07 6.93 8.23
C LEU A 6 0.25 5.81 9.21
N TRP A 7 -0.60 5.65 10.22
CA TRP A 7 -0.58 4.52 11.14
C TRP A 7 -1.85 3.73 10.96
N ARG A 8 -1.72 2.50 10.43
CA ARG A 8 -2.87 1.69 10.00
C ARG A 8 -3.80 2.46 9.05
N GLY A 9 -3.22 3.16 8.08
CA GLY A 9 -3.94 4.01 7.13
C GLY A 9 -4.52 5.32 7.68
N ASP A 10 -4.50 5.55 9.00
CA ASP A 10 -4.98 6.80 9.61
C ASP A 10 -3.86 7.83 9.76
N TRP A 11 -4.19 9.10 9.49
CA TRP A 11 -3.26 10.21 9.66
C TRP A 11 -2.88 10.41 11.12
N ILE A 12 -1.58 10.46 11.40
CA ILE A 12 -1.04 10.81 12.72
C ILE A 12 0.06 11.85 12.61
N ASP A 13 0.24 12.63 13.67
CA ASP A 13 1.36 13.55 13.78
C ASP A 13 2.59 12.93 14.45
N GLU A 14 3.70 13.69 14.52
CA GLU A 14 4.97 13.21 15.08
C GLU A 14 4.85 12.84 16.56
N GLY A 15 4.06 13.58 17.35
CA GLY A 15 3.87 13.29 18.78
C GLY A 15 3.17 11.96 18.98
N GLU A 16 2.07 11.76 18.25
CA GLU A 16 1.36 10.47 18.24
C GLU A 16 2.25 9.31 17.76
N LEU A 17 3.13 9.55 16.79
CA LEU A 17 4.06 8.52 16.33
C LEU A 17 5.03 8.11 17.45
N VAL A 18 5.62 9.09 18.15
CA VAL A 18 6.52 8.84 19.29
C VAL A 18 5.82 8.05 20.40
N ASP A 19 4.56 8.36 20.67
CA ASP A 19 3.76 7.66 21.70
C ASP A 19 3.41 6.22 21.29
N ARG A 20 3.20 5.97 19.99
CA ARG A 20 2.76 4.66 19.48
C ARG A 20 3.93 3.72 19.15
N LEU A 21 5.08 4.26 18.74
CA LEU A 21 6.26 3.49 18.32
C LEU A 21 6.70 2.40 19.32
N PRO A 22 6.77 2.64 20.65
CA PRO A 22 7.15 1.61 21.62
C PRO A 22 6.24 0.37 21.59
N ASN A 23 4.97 0.54 21.21
CA ASN A 23 3.99 -0.55 21.15
C ASN A 23 3.85 -1.16 19.75
N LEU A 24 4.58 -0.65 18.75
CA LEU A 24 4.51 -1.12 17.36
C LEU A 24 4.67 -2.65 17.24
N PRO A 25 5.63 -3.32 17.91
CA PRO A 25 5.77 -4.77 17.80
C PRO A 25 4.52 -5.54 18.26
N ALA A 26 3.85 -5.08 19.33
CA ALA A 26 2.63 -5.69 19.83
C ALA A 26 1.46 -5.48 18.87
N THR A 27 1.33 -4.26 18.32
CA THR A 27 0.32 -3.96 17.29
C THR A 27 0.51 -4.81 16.03
N LEU A 28 1.75 -4.92 15.53
CA LEU A 28 2.05 -5.75 14.36
C LEU A 28 1.80 -7.23 14.61
N ALA A 29 2.09 -7.73 15.82
CA ALA A 29 1.80 -9.12 16.18
C ALA A 29 0.29 -9.42 16.16
N GLU A 30 -0.55 -8.48 16.62
CA GLU A 30 -2.01 -8.58 16.49
C GLU A 30 -2.45 -8.51 15.03
N ASP A 31 -1.92 -7.55 14.27
CA ASP A 31 -2.27 -7.36 12.86
C ASP A 31 -1.90 -8.58 12.00
N CYS A 32 -0.78 -9.26 12.30
CA CYS A 32 -0.35 -10.48 11.61
C CYS A 32 -1.33 -11.66 11.76
N GLN A 33 -2.24 -11.62 12.73
CA GLN A 33 -3.28 -12.66 12.88
C GLN A 33 -4.46 -12.46 11.92
N ARG A 34 -4.49 -11.35 11.19
CA ARG A 34 -5.59 -10.99 10.29
C ARG A 34 -5.23 -11.42 8.86
N PRO A 35 -6.04 -12.25 8.19
CA PRO A 35 -5.85 -12.51 6.77
C PRO A 35 -6.28 -11.29 5.95
N LEU A 36 -5.55 -11.00 4.87
CA LEU A 36 -5.94 -9.98 3.90
C LEU A 36 -6.95 -10.59 2.90
N ASP A 37 -8.10 -9.93 2.70
CA ASP A 37 -9.06 -10.29 1.66
C ASP A 37 -8.63 -9.68 0.32
N LEU A 38 -8.06 -10.51 -0.56
CA LEU A 38 -7.61 -10.09 -1.89
C LEU A 38 -8.77 -9.56 -2.75
N ALA A 39 -9.96 -10.15 -2.65
CA ALA A 39 -11.10 -9.68 -3.42
C ALA A 39 -11.55 -8.28 -2.96
N ALA A 40 -11.46 -7.99 -1.65
CA ALA A 40 -11.69 -6.65 -1.12
C ALA A 40 -10.64 -5.65 -1.63
N LEU A 41 -9.36 -6.03 -1.63
CA LEU A 41 -8.27 -5.21 -2.19
C LEU A 41 -8.49 -4.90 -3.68
N TYR A 42 -8.93 -5.88 -4.48
CA TYR A 42 -9.20 -5.67 -5.91
C TYR A 42 -10.35 -4.68 -6.13
N ARG A 43 -11.43 -4.80 -5.34
CA ARG A 43 -12.56 -3.86 -5.40
C ARG A 43 -12.13 -2.45 -4.98
N ALA A 44 -11.33 -2.33 -3.92
CA ALA A 44 -10.80 -1.06 -3.44
C ALA A 44 -9.92 -0.38 -4.50
N GLY A 45 -9.01 -1.15 -5.11
CA GLY A 45 -8.17 -0.67 -6.21
C GLY A 45 -8.99 -0.24 -7.43
N GLU A 46 -9.97 -1.05 -7.83
CA GLU A 46 -10.87 -0.75 -8.95
C GLU A 46 -11.63 0.57 -8.71
N ALA A 47 -12.17 0.77 -7.50
CA ALA A 47 -12.88 1.98 -7.09
C ALA A 47 -11.96 3.20 -7.10
N LEU A 48 -10.76 3.09 -6.51
CA LEU A 48 -9.77 4.17 -6.50
C LEU A 48 -9.31 4.52 -7.91
N ALA A 49 -9.04 3.53 -8.77
CA ALA A 49 -8.70 3.76 -10.17
C ALA A 49 -9.82 4.50 -10.91
N ALA A 50 -11.08 4.14 -10.67
CA ALA A 50 -12.22 4.82 -11.27
C ALA A 50 -12.37 6.27 -10.76
N GLU A 51 -12.05 6.53 -9.49
CA GLU A 51 -12.03 7.89 -8.93
C GLU A 51 -10.92 8.74 -9.55
N LEU A 52 -9.70 8.20 -9.66
CA LEU A 52 -8.57 8.89 -10.28
C LEU A 52 -8.85 9.19 -11.76
N ALA A 53 -9.48 8.27 -12.49
CA ALA A 53 -9.82 8.46 -13.91
C ALA A 53 -10.83 9.60 -14.16
N ARG A 54 -11.57 10.06 -13.15
CA ARG A 54 -12.48 11.22 -13.27
C ARG A 54 -11.75 12.56 -13.23
N HIS A 55 -10.45 12.56 -12.91
CA HIS A 55 -9.66 13.78 -12.70
C HIS A 55 -10.31 14.77 -11.71
N GLY A 56 -10.96 14.22 -10.68
CA GLY A 56 -11.67 14.98 -9.64
C GLY A 56 -10.75 15.55 -8.54
N PRO A 57 -11.30 15.92 -7.37
CA PRO A 57 -10.54 16.53 -6.28
C PRO A 57 -9.34 15.71 -5.80
N LEU A 58 -9.49 14.39 -5.67
CA LEU A 58 -8.38 13.50 -5.28
C LEU A 58 -7.24 13.54 -6.30
N TYR A 59 -7.57 13.43 -7.60
CA TYR A 59 -6.57 13.52 -8.67
C TYR A 59 -5.79 14.83 -8.60
N GLN A 60 -6.49 15.96 -8.45
CA GLN A 60 -5.84 17.27 -8.37
C GLN A 60 -4.95 17.39 -7.14
N THR A 61 -5.43 16.89 -6.00
CA THR A 61 -4.63 16.86 -4.76
C THR A 61 -3.34 16.07 -4.95
N LEU A 62 -3.40 14.91 -5.62
CA LEU A 62 -2.23 14.09 -5.88
C LEU A 62 -1.29 14.72 -6.93
N ALA A 63 -1.84 15.38 -7.95
CA ALA A 63 -1.07 16.11 -8.94
C ALA A 63 -0.32 17.29 -8.30
N ASP A 64 -0.97 18.03 -7.40
CA ASP A 64 -0.36 19.15 -6.67
C ASP A 64 0.80 18.68 -5.78
N GLU A 65 0.67 17.53 -5.12
CA GLU A 65 1.77 16.94 -4.33
C GLU A 65 2.98 16.59 -5.20
N LEU A 66 2.76 16.01 -6.39
CA LEU A 66 3.85 15.71 -7.33
C LEU A 66 4.50 17.00 -7.85
N ALA A 67 3.69 18.00 -8.21
CA ALA A 67 4.17 19.30 -8.69
C ALA A 67 5.05 20.02 -7.65
N GLN A 68 4.66 19.99 -6.36
CA GLN A 68 5.44 20.58 -5.27
C GLN A 68 6.82 19.93 -5.09
N THR A 69 6.99 18.69 -5.55
CA THR A 69 8.26 17.99 -5.49
C THR A 69 9.18 18.23 -6.69
N GLY A 70 8.77 19.12 -7.62
CA GLY A 70 9.57 19.62 -8.73
C GLY A 70 9.42 18.83 -10.04
N ASP A 71 8.40 17.97 -10.15
CA ASP A 71 8.21 17.13 -11.34
C ASP A 71 7.60 17.94 -12.51
N PRO A 72 8.08 17.75 -13.76
CA PRO A 72 7.47 18.33 -14.95
C PRO A 72 5.99 17.91 -15.11
N PRO A 73 5.11 18.78 -15.64
CA PRO A 73 3.69 18.44 -15.81
C PRO A 73 3.40 17.16 -16.63
N GLY A 74 4.25 16.85 -17.60
CA GLY A 74 4.16 15.61 -18.38
C GLY A 74 4.37 14.37 -17.52
N ASP A 75 5.37 14.39 -16.63
CA ASP A 75 5.72 13.26 -15.76
C ASP A 75 4.65 13.02 -14.69
N ILE A 76 3.99 14.08 -14.20
CA ILE A 76 2.85 13.99 -13.28
C ILE A 76 1.71 13.22 -13.92
N THR A 77 1.33 13.60 -15.13
CA THR A 77 0.22 12.97 -15.87
C THR A 77 0.52 11.49 -16.13
N THR A 78 1.75 11.18 -16.57
CA THR A 78 2.19 9.81 -16.79
C THR A 78 2.17 8.99 -15.50
N THR A 79 2.69 9.54 -14.39
CA THR A 79 2.72 8.85 -13.09
C THR A 79 1.31 8.48 -12.61
N LEU A 80 0.37 9.44 -12.67
CA LEU A 80 -1.01 9.20 -12.26
C LEU A 80 -1.73 8.23 -13.19
N ALA A 81 -1.48 8.28 -14.50
CA ALA A 81 -2.02 7.32 -15.46
C ALA A 81 -1.49 5.89 -15.21
N THR A 82 -0.18 5.75 -14.94
CA THR A 82 0.45 4.47 -14.59
C THR A 82 -0.16 3.88 -13.32
N LEU A 83 -0.32 4.69 -12.26
CA LEU A 83 -0.95 4.24 -11.01
C LEU A 83 -2.42 3.86 -11.20
N THR A 84 -3.16 4.64 -11.99
CA THR A 84 -4.56 4.34 -12.31
C THR A 84 -4.68 2.98 -13.01
N ALA A 85 -3.79 2.70 -13.98
CA ALA A 85 -3.76 1.41 -14.66
C ALA A 85 -3.33 0.26 -13.74
N PHE A 86 -2.38 0.50 -12.85
CA PHE A 86 -1.90 -0.47 -11.86
C PHE A 86 -3.02 -0.89 -10.88
N LEU A 87 -3.82 0.08 -10.40
CA LEU A 87 -4.87 -0.13 -9.41
C LEU A 87 -6.12 -0.86 -9.93
N ARG A 88 -6.29 -1.01 -11.25
CA ARG A 88 -7.43 -1.73 -11.84
C ARG A 88 -7.50 -3.14 -11.24
N GLY A 89 -8.70 -3.58 -10.87
CA GLY A 89 -8.90 -4.88 -10.21
C GLY A 89 -8.33 -6.04 -11.02
N ALA A 90 -8.54 -6.02 -12.34
CA ALA A 90 -7.98 -7.03 -13.25
C ALA A 90 -6.44 -7.01 -13.33
N THR A 91 -5.81 -5.84 -13.20
CA THR A 91 -4.34 -5.72 -13.15
C THR A 91 -3.80 -6.30 -11.85
N LEU A 92 -4.45 -6.00 -10.72
CA LEU A 92 -4.08 -6.54 -9.40
C LEU A 92 -4.24 -8.07 -9.35
N GLU A 93 -5.36 -8.59 -9.84
CA GLU A 93 -5.62 -10.03 -9.93
C GLU A 93 -4.59 -10.73 -10.84
N TYR A 94 -4.28 -10.12 -12.00
CA TYR A 94 -3.27 -10.64 -12.90
C TYR A 94 -1.89 -10.74 -12.25
N GLN A 95 -1.50 -9.74 -11.45
CA GLN A 95 -0.22 -9.77 -10.72
C GLN A 95 -0.16 -10.93 -9.72
N VAL A 96 -1.24 -11.17 -8.97
CA VAL A 96 -1.33 -12.32 -8.05
C VAL A 96 -1.22 -13.64 -8.80
N LEU A 97 -1.98 -13.81 -9.89
CA LEU A 97 -1.91 -15.00 -10.72
C LEU A 97 -0.51 -15.23 -11.29
N ARG A 98 0.17 -14.16 -11.73
CA ARG A 98 1.53 -14.23 -12.27
C ARG A 98 2.59 -14.59 -11.22
N ALA A 99 2.44 -14.09 -9.99
CA ALA A 99 3.38 -14.33 -8.91
C ALA A 99 3.23 -15.74 -8.30
N PHE A 100 1.99 -16.19 -8.11
CA PHE A 100 1.70 -17.40 -7.34
C PHE A 100 1.18 -18.58 -8.17
N GLY A 101 0.80 -18.35 -9.43
CA GLY A 101 0.18 -19.36 -10.30
C GLY A 101 -1.25 -19.74 -9.90
N ASP A 102 -1.85 -19.01 -8.96
CA ASP A 102 -3.15 -19.31 -8.35
C ASP A 102 -3.89 -17.99 -8.01
N PRO A 103 -5.17 -17.82 -8.37
CA PRO A 103 -5.95 -16.62 -7.98
C PRO A 103 -6.33 -16.60 -6.50
N THR A 104 -6.21 -17.72 -5.79
CA THR A 104 -6.52 -17.90 -4.36
C THR A 104 -5.31 -18.46 -3.59
N PRO A 105 -4.15 -17.79 -3.64
CA PRO A 105 -2.86 -18.36 -3.24
C PRO A 105 -2.79 -18.71 -1.75
N PHE A 106 -3.59 -18.05 -0.90
CA PHE A 106 -3.58 -18.22 0.55
C PHE A 106 -4.57 -19.26 1.06
N THR A 107 -5.31 -19.93 0.17
CA THR A 107 -6.26 -20.98 0.54
C THR A 107 -5.57 -22.34 0.45
N PRO A 108 -5.40 -23.09 1.55
CA PRO A 108 -4.81 -24.42 1.51
C PRO A 108 -5.61 -25.36 0.61
N ARG A 109 -4.92 -26.02 -0.32
CA ARG A 109 -5.52 -27.00 -1.23
C ARG A 109 -4.62 -28.21 -1.43
N ARG A 110 -5.23 -29.30 -1.87
CA ARG A 110 -4.48 -30.50 -2.29
C ARG A 110 -3.94 -30.26 -3.69
N ILE A 111 -2.63 -30.43 -3.85
CA ILE A 111 -1.99 -30.40 -5.17
C ILE A 111 -2.14 -31.76 -5.86
N ASP A 112 -2.02 -32.84 -5.08
CA ASP A 112 -2.29 -34.21 -5.48
C ASP A 112 -3.45 -34.79 -4.64
N TYR A 113 -4.48 -35.32 -5.30
CA TYR A 113 -5.65 -35.92 -4.63
C TYR A 113 -5.40 -37.35 -4.12
N ALA A 114 -4.27 -37.96 -4.47
CA ALA A 114 -3.82 -39.22 -3.88
C ALA A 114 -3.11 -39.01 -2.52
N ASP A 115 -2.57 -37.81 -2.28
CA ASP A 115 -1.84 -37.46 -1.05
C ASP A 115 -2.69 -36.56 -0.14
N HIS A 116 -2.75 -36.82 1.16
CA HIS A 116 -3.53 -36.04 2.12
C HIS A 116 -2.86 -34.72 2.54
N ARG A 117 -1.81 -34.30 1.83
CA ARG A 117 -1.12 -33.03 2.04
C ARG A 117 -1.87 -31.85 1.39
N PHE A 118 -1.96 -30.76 2.16
CA PHE A 118 -2.47 -29.48 1.70
C PHE A 118 -1.31 -28.48 1.67
N GLU A 119 -1.28 -27.66 0.63
CA GLU A 119 -0.27 -26.63 0.41
C GLU A 119 -0.98 -25.32 0.06
N ALA A 120 -0.40 -24.21 0.49
CA ALA A 120 -0.81 -22.86 0.17
C ALA A 120 0.42 -21.96 0.23
N TRP A 121 0.37 -20.83 -0.47
CA TRP A 121 1.27 -19.72 -0.17
C TRP A 121 0.83 -19.06 1.15
N ALA A 122 1.78 -18.47 1.85
CA ALA A 122 1.51 -17.71 3.06
C ALA A 122 2.29 -16.38 3.01
N PRO A 123 1.70 -15.28 3.52
CA PRO A 123 2.43 -14.05 3.74
C PRO A 123 3.63 -14.27 4.66
N LEU A 124 4.70 -13.52 4.46
CA LEU A 124 5.89 -13.54 5.32
C LEU A 124 5.64 -12.80 6.65
N GLY A 125 4.67 -11.89 6.69
CA GLY A 125 4.32 -11.10 7.86
C GLY A 125 4.49 -9.60 7.58
N VAL A 126 5.56 -9.00 8.10
CA VAL A 126 5.81 -7.55 7.99
C VAL A 126 6.96 -7.27 7.02
N LEU A 127 6.72 -6.41 6.03
CA LEU A 127 7.71 -5.93 5.08
C LEU A 127 8.10 -4.48 5.36
N GLY A 128 9.39 -4.24 5.58
CA GLY A 128 9.96 -2.89 5.66
C GLY A 128 10.39 -2.40 4.28
N HIS A 129 9.83 -1.29 3.83
CA HIS A 129 10.16 -0.68 2.54
C HIS A 129 10.99 0.59 2.75
N VAL A 130 12.18 0.63 2.15
CA VAL A 130 13.02 1.82 2.07
C VAL A 130 13.14 2.20 0.60
N THR A 131 12.30 3.12 0.15
CA THR A 131 12.25 3.51 -1.26
C THR A 131 13.04 4.78 -1.51
N PRO A 132 13.71 4.89 -2.67
CA PRO A 132 14.45 6.09 -3.02
C PRO A 132 13.48 7.23 -3.37
N ALA A 133 13.83 8.45 -2.96
CA ALA A 133 12.99 9.65 -3.11
C ALA A 133 12.77 10.07 -4.58
N ASN A 134 13.61 9.60 -5.51
CA ASN A 134 13.60 10.02 -6.91
C ASN A 134 12.64 9.22 -7.80
N ALA A 135 12.08 8.10 -7.31
CA ALA A 135 11.20 7.24 -8.09
C ALA A 135 9.74 7.45 -7.64
N ARG A 136 9.06 8.41 -8.27
CA ARG A 136 7.68 8.79 -7.94
C ARG A 136 6.72 7.63 -8.19
N GLY A 137 5.73 7.47 -7.31
CA GLY A 137 4.76 6.37 -7.39
C GLY A 137 5.30 4.98 -7.01
N VAL A 138 6.61 4.72 -7.14
CA VAL A 138 7.21 3.41 -6.80
C VAL A 138 6.96 3.02 -5.37
N ALA A 139 7.09 3.97 -4.42
CA ALA A 139 6.81 3.70 -3.02
C ALA A 139 5.38 3.19 -2.76
N ALA A 140 4.39 3.73 -3.47
CA ALA A 140 3.02 3.26 -3.37
C ALA A 140 2.84 1.90 -4.07
N MET A 141 3.43 1.71 -5.25
CA MET A 141 3.35 0.44 -5.98
C MET A 141 4.00 -0.72 -5.20
N SER A 142 5.19 -0.52 -4.62
CA SER A 142 5.85 -1.54 -3.80
C SER A 142 5.01 -1.93 -2.57
N LEU A 143 4.33 -0.97 -1.95
CA LEU A 143 3.40 -1.27 -0.87
C LEU A 143 2.19 -2.07 -1.36
N LEU A 144 1.58 -1.66 -2.49
CA LEU A 144 0.48 -2.39 -3.10
C LEU A 144 0.86 -3.83 -3.46
N GLU A 145 2.04 -4.06 -4.03
CA GLU A 145 2.58 -5.39 -4.30
C GLU A 145 2.73 -6.21 -3.00
N GLY A 146 3.19 -5.58 -1.92
CA GLY A 146 3.24 -6.20 -0.60
C GLY A 146 1.86 -6.61 -0.07
N LEU A 147 0.83 -5.79 -0.31
CA LEU A 147 -0.58 -6.12 0.00
C LEU A 147 -1.09 -7.29 -0.84
N LEU A 148 -0.74 -7.35 -2.14
CA LEU A 148 -1.10 -8.48 -3.01
C LEU A 148 -0.46 -9.80 -2.55
N ALA A 149 0.70 -9.73 -1.90
CA ALA A 149 1.34 -10.86 -1.24
C ALA A 149 0.82 -11.11 0.19
N GLY A 150 -0.21 -10.37 0.63
CA GLY A 150 -0.88 -10.51 1.92
C GLY A 150 -0.08 -10.03 3.13
N ASN A 151 1.00 -9.26 2.92
CA ASN A 151 1.87 -8.77 3.99
C ASN A 151 1.38 -7.43 4.57
N ILE A 152 1.78 -7.16 5.81
CA ILE A 152 1.76 -5.83 6.40
C ILE A 152 2.95 -5.04 5.85
N ASN A 153 2.75 -3.77 5.52
CA ASN A 153 3.77 -2.94 4.90
C ASN A 153 4.10 -1.73 5.76
N LEU A 154 5.36 -1.65 6.19
CA LEU A 154 5.97 -0.52 6.86
C LEU A 154 6.83 0.24 5.85
N LEU A 155 6.28 1.30 5.27
CA LEU A 155 6.97 2.14 4.30
C LEU A 155 7.60 3.35 4.98
N LYS A 156 8.91 3.53 4.80
CA LYS A 156 9.61 4.75 5.19
C LYS A 156 9.74 5.69 3.99
N THR A 157 9.15 6.87 4.09
CA THR A 157 9.31 7.97 3.12
C THR A 157 10.28 9.03 3.65
N SER A 158 10.90 9.80 2.75
CA SER A 158 11.81 10.88 3.15
C SER A 158 11.04 12.10 3.63
N ARG A 159 11.58 12.85 4.60
CA ARG A 159 11.06 14.19 4.95
C ARG A 159 11.14 15.19 3.80
N ARG A 160 11.95 14.93 2.77
CA ARG A 160 12.02 15.76 1.56
C ARG A 160 10.95 15.39 0.54
N ASP A 161 10.31 14.25 0.70
CA ASP A 161 9.20 13.85 -0.15
C ASP A 161 7.94 14.60 0.28
N GLY A 162 7.06 14.86 -0.70
CA GLY A 162 5.69 15.29 -0.46
C GLY A 162 4.86 14.19 0.22
N LEU A 163 3.56 14.43 0.39
CA LEU A 163 2.63 13.50 1.01
C LEU A 163 1.88 12.63 0.00
N PHE A 164 2.36 12.59 -1.25
CA PHE A 164 1.75 11.85 -2.35
C PHE A 164 1.40 10.40 -1.98
N THR A 165 2.37 9.63 -1.49
CA THR A 165 2.18 8.20 -1.17
C THR A 165 1.18 8.02 -0.02
N GLN A 166 1.28 8.85 1.02
CA GLN A 166 0.34 8.84 2.14
C GLN A 166 -1.08 9.13 1.63
N LYS A 167 -1.29 10.19 0.86
CA LYS A 167 -2.62 10.54 0.36
C LYS A 167 -3.22 9.45 -0.53
N LEU A 168 -2.43 8.85 -1.42
CA LEU A 168 -2.89 7.76 -2.27
C LEU A 168 -3.29 6.52 -1.47
N LEU A 169 -2.47 6.12 -0.49
CA LEU A 169 -2.73 4.93 0.33
C LEU A 169 -3.84 5.15 1.36
N CYS A 170 -3.97 6.38 1.88
CA CYS A 170 -5.13 6.78 2.68
C CYS A 170 -6.42 6.63 1.87
N ALA A 171 -6.44 7.16 0.63
CA ALA A 171 -7.60 7.02 -0.25
C ALA A 171 -7.94 5.55 -0.54
N LEU A 172 -6.94 4.67 -0.72
CA LEU A 172 -7.19 3.22 -0.85
C LEU A 172 -7.85 2.62 0.39
N VAL A 173 -7.35 2.97 1.58
CA VAL A 173 -7.88 2.49 2.86
C VAL A 173 -9.27 3.06 3.15
N GLU A 174 -9.58 4.26 2.67
CA GLU A 174 -10.93 4.84 2.73
C GLU A 174 -11.93 4.05 1.88
N GLN A 175 -11.50 3.49 0.74
CA GLN A 175 -12.33 2.57 -0.06
C GLN A 175 -12.56 1.22 0.63
N GLU A 176 -11.58 0.71 1.37
CA GLU A 176 -11.67 -0.56 2.11
C GLU A 176 -10.97 -0.47 3.48
N PRO A 177 -11.71 -0.09 4.55
CA PRO A 177 -11.15 0.07 5.88
C PRO A 177 -10.56 -1.20 6.49
N ALA A 178 -10.92 -2.39 5.98
CA ALA A 178 -10.29 -3.64 6.42
C ALA A 178 -8.79 -3.70 6.08
N LEU A 179 -8.29 -2.86 5.16
CA LEU A 179 -6.88 -2.75 4.81
C LEU A 179 -6.03 -1.99 5.85
N LYS A 180 -6.66 -1.28 6.79
CA LYS A 180 -5.97 -0.50 7.84
C LYS A 180 -4.80 -1.26 8.48
N PRO A 181 -4.94 -2.50 8.99
CA PRO A 181 -3.86 -3.26 9.64
C PRO A 181 -2.60 -3.48 8.79
N PHE A 182 -2.69 -3.32 7.46
CA PHE A 182 -1.63 -3.69 6.53
C PHE A 182 -0.84 -2.48 5.98
N VAL A 183 -1.21 -1.25 6.37
CA VAL A 183 -0.67 -0.02 5.75
C VAL A 183 -0.08 0.92 6.81
N TYR A 184 1.24 1.06 6.79
CA TYR A 184 1.97 2.02 7.60
C TYR A 184 2.91 2.83 6.71
N VAL A 185 2.84 4.15 6.80
CA VAL A 185 3.70 5.05 6.02
C VAL A 185 4.32 6.10 6.94
N LEU A 186 5.60 5.94 7.23
CA LEU A 186 6.32 6.75 8.21
C LEU A 186 7.28 7.71 7.50
N ARG A 187 6.96 9.00 7.54
CA ARG A 187 7.81 10.06 7.01
C ARG A 187 8.95 10.40 7.98
N LEU A 188 10.04 9.65 7.89
CA LEU A 188 11.19 9.76 8.81
C LEU A 188 12.41 10.38 8.11
N SER A 189 13.19 11.17 8.85
CA SER A 189 14.51 11.60 8.33
C SER A 189 15.50 10.43 8.40
N SER A 190 16.53 10.44 7.55
CA SER A 190 17.55 9.39 7.56
C SER A 190 18.41 9.37 8.83
N SER A 191 18.34 10.39 9.69
CA SER A 191 18.98 10.38 11.01
C SER A 191 18.09 9.82 12.12
N GLN A 192 16.83 9.51 11.82
CA GLN A 192 15.83 8.96 12.74
C GLN A 192 15.41 7.52 12.37
N ALA A 193 15.99 6.97 11.29
CA ALA A 193 15.81 5.58 10.88
C ALA A 193 17.01 4.76 11.39
#